data_AF-A0A1B1ZLM0-F1
#
_entry.id   AF-A0A1B1ZLM0-F1
#
_cell.length_a   1.000
_cell.length_b   1.000
_cell.length_c   1.000
_cell.angle_alpha   90.00
_cell.angle_beta   90.00
_cell.angle_gamma   90.00
#
_symmetry.space_group_name_H-M   'P 1'
#
loop_
_entity.id
_entity.type
_entity.pdbx_description
1 polymer ?
#
loop_
_entity_poly.entity_id
_entity_poly.type
_entity_poly.pdbx_seq_one_letter_code
_entity_poly.pdbx_strand_id
1 'polypeptide(L)'
;MDIQNHYYGHSAVLAAHAGLPRPRHIAGLLQHGWTAVSPVAAHFADFPRVGTDPRQRRLLVWSHGCRGWSPADETRTTTPIGAPVLYLESLLQARGWSRSDRLGPVFVPFHGTRLVRVTGAHTELARHVAKVDRPSTVCLHHEDMTDPGITAAWREAGHTLVTAGRRDDPHFLPRIMHLIGNASRVSSNRLSTAVLYAAAVGTPAAVWGDPLTFGSQSSSAVEKLRETWPEFHTADPEDGTRPESGAAGADAAATALARRELGAEHLLAPDALREVLGWGRTPSVGPAVQYYAASPLAKAAMVLGLTKRSEASTQAMSAGSSNPMLWLRNPLAALPRPLPHGLPVPIATEEPLDA
;
A
#
# COMPACT_ATOMS: atom_id res chain seq x y z
N MET A 1 -13.27 2.74 -13.09
CA MET A 1 -11.97 2.22 -13.54
C MET A 1 -11.53 1.11 -12.62
N ASP A 2 -11.46 -0.11 -13.14
CA ASP A 2 -10.90 -1.33 -12.49
C ASP A 2 -9.35 -1.30 -12.44
N ILE A 3 -8.69 -0.31 -13.06
CA ILE A 3 -7.22 -0.25 -13.19
C ILE A 3 -6.53 -0.30 -11.82
N GLN A 4 -7.09 0.39 -10.83
CA GLN A 4 -6.51 0.47 -9.48
C GLN A 4 -6.56 -0.86 -8.73
N ASN A 5 -7.46 -1.77 -9.12
CA ASN A 5 -7.56 -3.11 -8.51
C ASN A 5 -6.35 -3.99 -8.85
N HIS A 6 -5.60 -3.63 -9.90
CA HIS A 6 -4.40 -4.31 -10.34
C HIS A 6 -3.10 -3.70 -9.79
N TYR A 7 -3.20 -2.62 -9.01
CA TYR A 7 -2.02 -1.99 -8.44
C TYR A 7 -1.32 -2.89 -7.42
N TYR A 8 0.00 -2.74 -7.35
CA TYR A 8 0.89 -3.40 -6.40
C TYR A 8 0.79 -4.94 -6.42
N GLY A 9 0.39 -5.52 -7.56
CA GLY A 9 0.21 -6.97 -7.67
C GLY A 9 -0.97 -7.55 -6.88
N HIS A 10 -1.87 -6.72 -6.33
CA HIS A 10 -2.98 -7.18 -5.49
C HIS A 10 -3.85 -8.22 -6.19
N SER A 11 -4.38 -7.90 -7.37
CA SER A 11 -5.18 -8.86 -8.13
C SER A 11 -4.43 -10.14 -8.52
N ALA A 12 -3.11 -10.07 -8.73
CA ALA A 12 -2.31 -11.23 -9.12
C ALA A 12 -2.16 -12.20 -7.93
N VAL A 13 -1.88 -11.67 -6.74
CA VAL A 13 -1.86 -12.45 -5.48
C VAL A 13 -3.25 -13.05 -5.18
N LEU A 14 -4.31 -12.25 -5.26
CA LEU A 14 -5.68 -12.74 -5.01
C LEU A 14 -6.08 -13.82 -6.02
N ALA A 15 -5.69 -13.69 -7.28
CA ALA A 15 -5.94 -14.71 -8.30
C ALA A 15 -5.18 -16.01 -7.99
N ALA A 16 -3.92 -15.90 -7.58
CA ALA A 16 -3.12 -17.05 -7.21
C ALA A 16 -3.70 -17.79 -5.99
N HIS A 17 -4.15 -17.05 -4.96
CA HIS A 17 -4.87 -17.62 -3.82
C HIS A 17 -6.18 -18.30 -4.23
N ALA A 18 -6.92 -17.68 -5.16
CA ALA A 18 -8.14 -18.21 -5.72
C ALA A 18 -7.93 -19.43 -6.67
N GLY A 19 -6.68 -19.89 -6.86
CA GLY A 19 -6.35 -20.99 -7.76
C GLY A 19 -6.52 -20.64 -9.25
N LEU A 20 -6.47 -19.35 -9.61
CA LEU A 20 -6.59 -18.87 -10.97
C LEU A 20 -5.19 -18.60 -11.58
N PRO A 21 -4.96 -18.98 -12.86
CA PRO A 21 -3.65 -18.79 -13.50
C PRO A 21 -3.35 -17.32 -13.86
N ARG A 22 -4.36 -16.45 -13.80
CA ARG A 22 -4.23 -15.02 -14.10
C ARG A 22 -5.34 -14.21 -13.42
N PRO A 23 -5.08 -12.94 -13.09
CA PRO A 23 -6.11 -12.03 -12.60
C PRO A 23 -7.24 -11.84 -13.60
N ARG A 24 -8.41 -11.52 -13.06
CA ARG A 24 -9.63 -11.14 -13.77
C ARG A 24 -10.08 -9.76 -13.27
N HIS A 25 -10.95 -9.12 -14.03
CA HIS A 25 -11.59 -7.88 -13.61
C HIS A 25 -12.37 -8.09 -12.30
N ILE A 26 -12.20 -7.21 -11.31
CA ILE A 26 -12.87 -7.32 -10.01
C ILE A 26 -14.23 -6.61 -10.09
N ALA A 27 -15.29 -7.25 -9.58
CA ALA A 27 -16.65 -6.70 -9.51
C ALA A 27 -16.81 -5.62 -8.41
N GLY A 28 -15.96 -4.60 -8.43
CA GLY A 28 -15.88 -3.62 -7.35
C GLY A 28 -14.68 -2.68 -7.45
N LEU A 29 -14.25 -2.16 -6.30
CA LEU A 29 -13.00 -1.44 -6.09
C LEU A 29 -12.30 -1.99 -4.86
N LEU A 30 -10.99 -2.21 -4.95
CA LEU A 30 -10.16 -2.77 -3.92
C LEU A 30 -9.28 -1.69 -3.27
N GLN A 31 -9.24 -1.68 -1.95
CA GLN A 31 -8.30 -0.90 -1.17
C GLN A 31 -6.86 -1.29 -1.55
N HIS A 32 -6.03 -0.30 -1.88
CA HIS A 32 -4.69 -0.53 -2.43
C HIS A 32 -3.54 -0.08 -1.52
N GLY A 33 -3.84 0.27 -0.27
CA GLY A 33 -2.88 0.68 0.76
C GLY A 33 -3.55 0.75 2.13
N TRP A 34 -2.78 0.76 3.21
CA TRP A 34 -3.28 1.12 4.54
C TRP A 34 -3.47 2.63 4.62
N THR A 35 -4.48 3.08 5.36
CA THR A 35 -4.77 4.49 5.59
C THR A 35 -5.20 4.70 7.04
N ALA A 36 -4.80 5.82 7.62
CA ALA A 36 -5.17 6.23 8.98
C ALA A 36 -6.60 6.82 9.08
N VAL A 37 -7.26 6.98 7.94
CA VAL A 37 -8.65 7.47 7.84
C VAL A 37 -9.46 6.48 7.02
N SER A 38 -10.74 6.78 6.81
CA SER A 38 -11.61 5.94 5.99
C SER A 38 -11.02 5.64 4.59
N PRO A 39 -10.94 4.36 4.16
CA PRO A 39 -10.58 4.01 2.79
C PRO A 39 -11.65 4.46 1.78
N VAL A 40 -12.89 4.64 2.23
CA VAL A 40 -14.00 5.16 1.42
C VAL A 40 -13.73 6.62 1.02
N ALA A 41 -13.17 7.41 1.94
CA ALA A 41 -12.70 8.77 1.69
C ALA A 41 -11.33 8.81 0.98
N ALA A 42 -10.37 7.98 1.41
CA ALA A 42 -8.98 8.06 0.92
C ALA A 42 -8.77 7.40 -0.45
N HIS A 43 -9.39 6.24 -0.70
CA HIS A 43 -9.15 5.43 -1.90
C HIS A 43 -10.33 5.41 -2.87
N PHE A 44 -11.56 5.59 -2.38
CA PHE A 44 -12.77 5.44 -3.19
C PHE A 44 -13.54 6.74 -3.44
N ALA A 45 -12.97 7.89 -3.06
CA ALA A 45 -13.58 9.22 -3.23
C ALA A 45 -13.93 9.53 -4.70
N ASP A 46 -13.04 9.19 -5.62
CA ASP A 46 -13.21 9.43 -7.06
C ASP A 46 -14.29 8.53 -7.71
N PHE A 47 -14.93 7.65 -6.94
CA PHE A 47 -15.94 6.70 -7.42
C PHE A 47 -17.22 6.72 -6.59
N PRO A 48 -17.94 7.86 -6.54
CA PRO A 48 -19.06 8.06 -5.61
C PRO A 48 -20.26 7.12 -5.85
N ARG A 49 -20.38 6.53 -7.04
CA ARG A 49 -21.47 5.57 -7.38
C ARG A 49 -21.14 4.11 -7.04
N VAL A 50 -19.92 3.79 -6.63
CA VAL A 50 -19.55 2.41 -6.26
C VAL A 50 -19.88 2.18 -4.79
N GLY A 51 -20.49 1.04 -4.46
CA GLY A 51 -20.92 0.72 -3.10
C GLY A 51 -22.29 1.27 -2.71
N THR A 52 -23.01 1.95 -3.62
CA THR A 52 -24.42 2.37 -3.39
C THR A 52 -25.39 1.21 -3.57
N ASP A 53 -25.07 0.25 -4.45
CA ASP A 53 -25.72 -1.05 -4.55
C ASP A 53 -24.63 -2.15 -4.57
N PRO A 54 -24.40 -2.85 -3.45
CA PRO A 54 -23.35 -3.85 -3.36
C PRO A 54 -23.61 -5.09 -4.23
N ARG A 55 -24.83 -5.30 -4.74
CA ARG A 55 -25.14 -6.36 -5.71
C ARG A 55 -24.58 -6.05 -7.09
N GLN A 56 -24.32 -4.78 -7.39
CA GLN A 56 -23.73 -4.34 -8.65
C GLN A 56 -22.22 -4.21 -8.54
N ARG A 57 -21.72 -3.41 -7.58
CA ARG A 57 -20.29 -3.15 -7.40
C ARG A 57 -19.94 -2.90 -5.94
N ARG A 58 -19.00 -3.69 -5.42
CA ARG A 58 -18.57 -3.65 -4.01
C ARG A 58 -17.42 -2.68 -3.77
N LEU A 59 -17.38 -2.07 -2.59
CA LEU A 59 -16.17 -1.46 -2.03
C LEU A 59 -15.48 -2.50 -1.14
N LEU A 60 -14.36 -3.04 -1.62
CA LEU A 60 -13.60 -4.09 -0.96
C LEU A 60 -12.51 -3.44 -0.12
N VAL A 61 -12.66 -3.50 1.20
CA VAL A 61 -11.71 -2.96 2.18
C VAL A 61 -10.91 -4.08 2.81
N TRP A 62 -9.78 -3.77 3.44
CA TRP A 62 -8.98 -4.79 4.10
C TRP A 62 -9.62 -5.21 5.42
N SER A 63 -10.05 -4.26 6.24
CA SER A 63 -10.58 -4.56 7.57
C SER A 63 -11.74 -3.65 7.95
N HIS A 64 -12.69 -4.18 8.72
CA HIS A 64 -13.65 -3.38 9.49
C HIS A 64 -13.18 -3.16 10.94
N GLY A 65 -12.07 -3.78 11.35
CA GLY A 65 -11.43 -3.63 12.65
C GLY A 65 -10.31 -2.58 12.68
N CYS A 66 -10.28 -1.59 11.80
CA CYS A 66 -9.29 -0.52 11.88
C CYS A 66 -9.59 0.46 13.04
N ARG A 67 -8.56 1.12 13.60
CA ARG A 67 -8.76 2.20 14.58
C ARG A 67 -9.22 3.51 13.95
N GLY A 68 -8.78 3.77 12.71
CA GLY A 68 -8.92 5.07 12.04
C GLY A 68 -10.30 5.34 11.42
N TRP A 69 -11.20 4.35 11.37
CA TRP A 69 -12.52 4.50 10.77
C TRP A 69 -13.47 3.36 11.19
N SER A 70 -14.77 3.58 11.02
CA SER A 70 -15.81 2.56 11.20
C SER A 70 -16.70 2.48 9.95
N PRO A 71 -17.08 1.26 9.50
CA PRO A 71 -18.03 1.11 8.39
C PRO A 71 -19.43 1.66 8.71
N ALA A 72 -19.78 1.83 9.99
CA ALA A 72 -21.07 2.39 10.39
C ALA A 72 -21.18 3.91 10.12
N ASP A 73 -20.03 4.59 10.00
CA ASP A 73 -19.97 6.03 9.72
C ASP A 73 -20.06 6.30 8.19
N GLU A 74 -20.04 5.25 7.38
CA GLU A 74 -20.02 5.35 5.92
C GLU A 74 -21.43 5.27 5.33
N THR A 75 -21.70 6.15 4.38
CA THR A 75 -22.96 6.13 3.59
C THR A 75 -22.97 5.04 2.52
N ARG A 76 -21.83 4.40 2.27
CA ARG A 76 -21.64 3.38 1.23
C ARG A 76 -21.24 2.06 1.86
N THR A 77 -21.87 0.97 1.42
CA THR A 77 -21.59 -0.36 1.96
C THR A 77 -20.19 -0.84 1.56
N THR A 78 -19.40 -1.25 2.55
CA THR A 78 -18.09 -1.88 2.37
C THR A 78 -18.15 -3.38 2.67
N THR A 79 -17.22 -4.13 2.09
CA THR A 79 -17.03 -5.56 2.34
C THR A 79 -15.56 -5.80 2.69
N PRO A 80 -15.25 -6.31 3.90
CA PRO A 80 -13.87 -6.57 4.28
C PRO A 80 -13.42 -7.90 3.69
N ILE A 81 -12.20 -7.95 3.17
CA ILE A 81 -11.63 -9.17 2.57
C ILE A 81 -10.19 -9.46 3.02
N GLY A 82 -9.63 -8.68 3.94
CA GLY A 82 -8.22 -8.77 4.30
C GLY A 82 -7.27 -8.18 3.24
N ALA A 83 -6.06 -7.82 3.67
CA ALA A 83 -5.04 -7.28 2.79
C ALA A 83 -4.41 -8.37 1.90
N PRO A 84 -4.15 -8.10 0.61
CA PRO A 84 -3.49 -9.06 -0.30
C PRO A 84 -2.16 -9.64 0.21
N VAL A 85 -1.39 -8.89 1.00
CA VAL A 85 -0.12 -9.40 1.58
C VAL A 85 -0.32 -10.63 2.48
N LEU A 86 -1.47 -10.74 3.17
CA LEU A 86 -1.76 -11.86 4.06
C LEU A 86 -2.14 -13.12 3.28
N TYR A 87 -2.76 -12.96 2.11
CA TYR A 87 -2.97 -14.06 1.17
C TYR A 87 -1.63 -14.55 0.61
N LEU A 88 -0.72 -13.63 0.27
CA LEU A 88 0.64 -13.99 -0.16
C LEU A 88 1.41 -14.72 0.95
N GLU A 89 1.34 -14.24 2.19
CA GLU A 89 1.91 -14.91 3.37
C GLU A 89 1.42 -16.36 3.46
N SER A 90 0.09 -16.58 3.40
CA SER A 90 -0.50 -17.91 3.46
C SER A 90 -0.01 -18.84 2.34
N LEU A 91 0.11 -18.32 1.11
CA LEU A 91 0.60 -19.09 -0.04
C LEU A 91 2.07 -19.48 0.11
N LEU A 92 2.89 -18.60 0.66
CA LEU A 92 4.31 -18.85 0.90
C LEU A 92 4.52 -19.82 2.06
N GLN A 93 3.78 -19.67 3.17
CA GLN A 93 3.83 -20.58 4.31
C GLN A 93 3.45 -22.02 3.92
N ALA A 94 2.45 -22.18 3.04
CA ALA A 94 2.10 -23.49 2.47
C ALA A 94 3.25 -24.15 1.66
N ARG A 95 4.30 -23.38 1.33
CA ARG A 95 5.52 -23.83 0.65
C ARG A 95 6.74 -23.89 1.58
N GLY A 96 6.54 -23.78 2.90
CA GLY A 96 7.62 -23.82 3.88
C GLY A 96 8.42 -22.53 3.98
N TRP A 97 7.91 -21.41 3.47
CA TRP A 97 8.54 -20.12 3.69
C TRP A 97 8.50 -19.74 5.17
N SER A 98 9.63 -19.24 5.67
CA SER A 98 9.77 -18.65 6.99
C SER A 98 10.54 -17.34 6.91
N ARG A 99 10.33 -16.47 7.88
CA ARG A 99 11.08 -15.23 8.05
C ARG A 99 12.58 -15.53 8.23
N SER A 100 13.42 -14.60 7.80
CA SER A 100 14.85 -14.59 8.12
C SER A 100 15.33 -13.16 8.38
N ASP A 101 16.58 -13.02 8.82
CA ASP A 101 17.23 -11.71 9.09
C ASP A 101 18.35 -11.40 8.08
N ARG A 102 18.41 -12.12 6.95
CA ARG A 102 19.57 -12.11 6.04
C ARG A 102 19.86 -10.75 5.38
N LEU A 103 18.87 -9.86 5.27
CA LEU A 103 19.05 -8.52 4.69
C LEU A 103 19.56 -7.49 5.72
N GLY A 104 19.57 -7.83 7.01
CA GLY A 104 19.74 -6.82 8.06
C GLY A 104 18.57 -5.82 8.06
N PRO A 105 18.79 -4.57 8.49
CA PRO A 105 17.73 -3.56 8.52
C PRO A 105 17.30 -3.12 7.12
N VAL A 106 15.98 -2.95 6.96
CA VAL A 106 15.36 -2.36 5.78
C VAL A 106 14.70 -1.05 6.17
N PHE A 107 15.02 0.03 5.44
CA PHE A 107 14.37 1.32 5.60
C PHE A 107 13.49 1.64 4.39
N VAL A 108 12.26 2.07 4.63
CA VAL A 108 11.29 2.44 3.60
C VAL A 108 10.94 3.92 3.81
N PRO A 109 11.65 4.85 3.15
CA PRO A 109 11.38 6.26 3.36
C PRO A 109 10.02 6.63 2.78
N PHE A 110 9.38 7.58 3.44
CA PHE A 110 8.18 8.20 2.96
C PHE A 110 8.47 8.95 1.65
N HIS A 111 7.58 8.80 0.66
CA HIS A 111 7.72 9.38 -0.66
C HIS A 111 6.56 10.31 -1.01
N GLY A 112 6.86 11.31 -1.84
CA GLY A 112 5.84 12.15 -2.47
C GLY A 112 5.15 11.42 -3.62
N THR A 113 4.06 11.99 -4.13
CA THR A 113 3.52 11.55 -5.43
C THR A 113 4.03 12.49 -6.52
N ARG A 114 3.97 12.09 -7.79
CA ARG A 114 4.21 13.01 -8.94
C ARG A 114 3.52 14.38 -8.86
N LEU A 115 2.44 14.52 -8.07
CA LEU A 115 1.69 15.76 -7.89
C LEU A 115 2.18 16.59 -6.68
N VAL A 116 2.94 15.97 -5.77
CA VAL A 116 3.39 16.57 -4.51
C VAL A 116 4.81 16.08 -4.21
N ARG A 117 5.80 16.92 -4.52
CA ARG A 117 7.19 16.64 -4.13
C ARG A 117 7.32 16.80 -2.61
N VAL A 118 7.92 15.80 -1.97
CA VAL A 118 8.39 15.95 -0.60
C VAL A 118 9.53 16.95 -0.61
N THR A 119 9.43 17.98 0.23
CA THR A 119 10.57 18.83 0.60
C THR A 119 11.16 18.24 1.86
N GLY A 120 12.42 17.85 1.82
CA GLY A 120 13.02 17.12 2.92
C GLY A 120 14.52 16.95 2.74
N ALA A 121 15.26 16.97 3.85
CA ALA A 121 16.69 16.73 3.84
C ALA A 121 16.97 15.22 3.76
N HIS A 122 16.75 14.61 2.58
CA HIS A 122 17.05 13.19 2.35
C HIS A 122 18.48 12.83 2.77
N THR A 123 19.44 13.74 2.62
CA THR A 123 20.81 13.59 3.10
C THR A 123 20.88 13.42 4.62
N GLU A 124 20.17 14.23 5.39
CA GLU A 124 20.17 14.14 6.85
C GLU A 124 19.46 12.88 7.33
N LEU A 125 18.31 12.55 6.73
CA LEU A 125 17.62 11.31 7.03
C LEU A 125 18.48 10.08 6.70
N ALA A 126 19.15 10.06 5.54
CA ALA A 126 20.03 8.96 5.15
C ALA A 126 21.21 8.78 6.11
N ARG A 127 21.90 9.87 6.47
CA ARG A 127 22.98 9.83 7.48
C ARG A 127 22.47 9.33 8.82
N HIS A 128 21.27 9.75 9.21
CA HIS A 128 20.66 9.31 10.45
C HIS A 128 20.35 7.81 10.41
N VAL A 129 19.78 7.29 9.32
CA VAL A 129 19.58 5.84 9.15
C VAL A 129 20.89 5.06 9.22
N ALA A 130 21.95 5.54 8.55
CA ALA A 130 23.26 4.91 8.64
C ALA A 130 23.85 4.93 10.06
N LYS A 131 23.55 5.95 10.88
CA LYS A 131 24.00 6.02 12.28
C LYS A 131 23.28 5.00 13.17
N VAL A 132 21.97 4.82 12.98
CA VAL A 132 21.12 4.00 13.84
C VAL A 132 21.15 2.53 13.44
N ASP A 133 20.89 2.26 12.16
CA ASP A 133 20.74 0.91 11.63
C ASP A 133 21.99 0.39 10.92
N ARG A 134 23.06 1.20 10.84
CA ARG A 134 24.21 0.95 9.95
C ARG A 134 23.78 0.97 8.47
N PRO A 135 24.70 0.80 7.50
CA PRO A 135 24.32 0.58 6.11
C PRO A 135 23.20 -0.46 5.96
N SER A 136 22.05 0.05 5.54
CA SER A 136 20.78 -0.67 5.43
C SER A 136 20.37 -0.84 3.96
N THR A 137 19.46 -1.78 3.71
CA THR A 137 18.73 -1.84 2.43
C THR A 137 17.62 -0.80 2.44
N VAL A 138 17.58 0.10 1.46
CA VAL A 138 16.62 1.19 1.37
C VAL A 138 15.71 0.96 0.18
N CYS A 139 14.43 0.69 0.45
CA CYS A 139 13.43 0.49 -0.60
C CYS A 139 12.77 1.82 -0.99
N LEU A 140 13.27 2.43 -2.05
CA LEU A 140 12.72 3.67 -2.59
C LEU A 140 11.51 3.40 -3.50
N HIS A 141 10.58 4.36 -3.51
CA HIS A 141 9.52 4.36 -4.50
C HIS A 141 10.10 4.54 -5.91
N HIS A 142 9.53 3.85 -6.90
CA HIS A 142 10.06 3.86 -8.26
C HIS A 142 10.16 5.26 -8.91
N GLU A 143 9.39 6.24 -8.43
CA GLU A 143 9.49 7.63 -8.90
C GLU A 143 10.72 8.33 -8.28
N ASP A 144 10.99 8.13 -6.99
CA ASP A 144 12.14 8.74 -6.30
C ASP A 144 13.47 8.16 -6.79
N MET A 145 13.44 6.91 -7.25
CA MET A 145 14.57 6.26 -7.93
C MET A 145 15.04 7.00 -9.19
N THR A 146 14.18 7.85 -9.77
CA THR A 146 14.54 8.66 -10.95
C THR A 146 15.16 10.01 -10.60
N ASP A 147 15.27 10.35 -9.30
CA ASP A 147 15.88 11.58 -8.82
C ASP A 147 17.34 11.34 -8.38
N PRO A 148 18.33 11.90 -9.10
CA PRO A 148 19.74 11.75 -8.74
C PRO A 148 20.09 12.31 -7.36
N GLY A 149 19.40 13.36 -6.89
CA GLY A 149 19.66 13.97 -5.60
C GLY A 149 19.21 13.07 -4.44
N ILE A 150 18.04 12.45 -4.57
CA ILE A 150 17.55 11.47 -3.58
C ILE A 150 18.46 10.24 -3.58
N THR A 151 18.72 9.66 -4.75
CA THR A 151 19.52 8.44 -4.84
C THR A 151 20.97 8.64 -4.39
N ALA A 152 21.60 9.78 -4.71
CA ALA A 152 22.93 10.13 -4.22
C ALA A 152 22.96 10.25 -2.69
N ALA A 153 21.99 10.95 -2.09
CA ALA A 153 21.92 11.13 -0.63
C ALA A 153 21.97 9.80 0.14
N TRP A 154 21.24 8.79 -0.33
CA TRP A 154 21.23 7.46 0.30
C TRP A 154 22.48 6.63 -0.01
N ARG A 155 22.96 6.63 -1.26
CA ARG A 155 24.18 5.89 -1.65
C ARG A 155 25.43 6.42 -0.95
N GLU A 156 25.56 7.75 -0.85
CA GLU A 156 26.69 8.41 -0.17
C GLU A 156 26.71 8.13 1.34
N ALA A 157 25.54 7.88 1.96
CA ALA A 157 25.44 7.41 3.34
C ALA A 157 25.74 5.89 3.49
N GLY A 158 26.07 5.20 2.40
CA GLY A 158 26.49 3.80 2.38
C GLY A 158 25.35 2.78 2.19
N HIS A 159 24.13 3.23 1.89
CA HIS A 159 22.98 2.33 1.76
C HIS A 159 22.93 1.59 0.41
N THR A 160 22.35 0.39 0.44
CA THR A 160 21.96 -0.35 -0.77
C THR A 160 20.57 0.09 -1.19
N LEU A 161 20.42 0.62 -2.40
CA LEU A 161 19.14 1.09 -2.91
C LEU A 161 18.44 0.03 -3.75
N VAL A 162 17.16 -0.17 -3.47
CA VAL A 162 16.30 -1.10 -4.20
C VAL A 162 14.91 -0.52 -4.40
N THR A 163 14.12 -1.12 -5.29
CA THR A 163 12.70 -0.80 -5.45
C THR A 163 11.86 -2.06 -5.63
N ALA A 164 10.65 -2.06 -5.05
CA ALA A 164 9.66 -3.12 -5.32
C ALA A 164 9.09 -3.05 -6.75
N GLY A 165 9.44 -2.00 -7.50
CA GLY A 165 9.01 -1.78 -8.86
C GLY A 165 7.85 -0.80 -8.96
N ARG A 166 7.27 -0.72 -10.15
CA ARG A 166 6.19 0.22 -10.43
C ARG A 166 4.88 -0.27 -9.82
N ARG A 167 3.95 0.65 -9.56
CA ARG A 167 2.62 0.29 -9.05
C ARG A 167 1.81 -0.62 -9.98
N ASP A 168 2.12 -0.69 -11.27
CA ASP A 168 1.46 -1.56 -12.25
C ASP A 168 2.16 -2.93 -12.42
N ASP A 169 3.20 -3.21 -11.64
CA ASP A 169 3.94 -4.47 -11.67
C ASP A 169 3.23 -5.57 -10.86
N PRO A 170 2.87 -6.72 -11.47
CA PRO A 170 2.26 -7.83 -10.74
C PRO A 170 3.17 -8.43 -9.65
N HIS A 171 4.49 -8.26 -9.76
CA HIS A 171 5.47 -8.83 -8.82
C HIS A 171 5.83 -7.87 -7.67
N PHE A 172 5.18 -6.72 -7.57
CA PHE A 172 5.44 -5.74 -6.51
C PHE A 172 5.31 -6.35 -5.11
N LEU A 173 4.21 -7.06 -4.81
CA LEU A 173 4.00 -7.69 -3.51
C LEU A 173 5.00 -8.83 -3.20
N PRO A 174 5.32 -9.75 -4.13
CA PRO A 174 6.42 -10.71 -3.95
C PRO A 174 7.76 -10.08 -3.56
N ARG A 175 8.10 -8.90 -4.10
CA ARG A 175 9.33 -8.16 -3.72
C ARG A 175 9.22 -7.46 -2.38
N ILE A 176 8.06 -6.88 -2.07
CA ILE A 176 7.79 -6.35 -0.73
C ILE A 176 7.90 -7.48 0.30
N MET A 177 7.36 -8.66 0.02
CA MET A 177 7.45 -9.82 0.91
C MET A 177 8.90 -10.30 1.05
N HIS A 178 9.71 -10.25 -0.01
CA HIS A 178 11.14 -10.50 0.11
C HIS A 178 11.79 -9.53 1.09
N LEU A 179 11.54 -8.23 0.94
CA LEU A 179 12.12 -7.19 1.79
C LEU A 179 11.71 -7.37 3.26
N ILE A 180 10.41 -7.35 3.55
CA ILE A 180 9.93 -7.42 4.93
C ILE A 180 10.19 -8.78 5.56
N GLY A 181 10.15 -9.86 4.77
CA GLY A 181 10.30 -11.22 5.24
C GLY A 181 11.73 -11.64 5.54
N ASN A 182 12.71 -10.88 5.06
CA ASN A 182 14.13 -11.19 5.21
C ASN A 182 14.90 -10.09 5.95
N ALA A 183 14.20 -9.07 6.45
CA ALA A 183 14.76 -8.00 7.24
C ALA A 183 14.84 -8.37 8.72
N SER A 184 15.91 -7.94 9.39
CA SER A 184 16.01 -7.97 10.84
C SER A 184 15.08 -6.95 11.52
N ARG A 185 14.79 -5.86 10.82
CA ARG A 185 13.84 -4.79 11.20
C ARG A 185 13.41 -4.04 9.95
N VAL A 186 12.15 -3.60 9.91
CA VAL A 186 11.66 -2.63 8.92
C VAL A 186 11.38 -1.31 9.59
N SER A 187 11.93 -0.22 9.07
CA SER A 187 11.71 1.12 9.60
C SER A 187 11.26 2.09 8.50
N SER A 188 10.53 3.12 8.90
CA SER A 188 10.08 4.19 8.03
C SER A 188 10.00 5.47 8.84
N ASN A 189 10.14 6.62 8.20
CA ASN A 189 9.94 7.92 8.86
C ASN A 189 8.47 8.32 8.98
N ARG A 190 7.54 7.53 8.43
CA ARG A 190 6.11 7.63 8.70
C ARG A 190 5.45 6.26 8.84
N LEU A 191 4.34 6.23 9.57
CA LEU A 191 3.46 5.07 9.58
C LEU A 191 2.89 4.85 8.18
N SER A 192 3.16 3.67 7.61
CA SER A 192 2.89 3.37 6.21
C SER A 192 2.49 1.91 6.03
N THR A 193 1.92 1.59 4.87
CA THR A 193 1.55 0.22 4.50
C THR A 193 2.71 -0.78 4.69
N ALA A 194 3.94 -0.40 4.39
CA ALA A 194 5.10 -1.28 4.53
C ALA A 194 5.40 -1.63 5.99
N VAL A 195 5.24 -0.68 6.91
CA VAL A 195 5.38 -0.90 8.37
C VAL A 195 4.33 -1.89 8.85
N LEU A 196 3.07 -1.69 8.45
CA LEU A 196 1.97 -2.61 8.80
C LEU A 196 2.21 -4.00 8.22
N TYR A 197 2.65 -4.10 6.96
CA TYR A 197 2.96 -5.38 6.34
C TYR A 197 4.07 -6.12 7.09
N ALA A 198 5.16 -5.43 7.42
CA ALA A 198 6.28 -6.01 8.16
C ALA A 198 5.85 -6.54 9.54
N ALA A 199 5.14 -5.71 10.31
CA ALA A 199 4.62 -6.13 11.61
C ALA A 199 3.66 -7.34 11.48
N ALA A 200 2.78 -7.36 10.48
CA ALA A 200 1.80 -8.44 10.33
C ALA A 200 2.41 -9.82 10.05
N VAL A 201 3.59 -9.86 9.40
CA VAL A 201 4.37 -11.09 9.15
C VAL A 201 5.41 -11.37 10.24
N GLY A 202 5.38 -10.60 11.34
CA GLY A 202 6.23 -10.79 12.51
C GLY A 202 7.64 -10.21 12.41
N THR A 203 7.89 -9.32 11.44
CA THR A 203 9.15 -8.57 11.36
C THR A 203 9.06 -7.33 12.25
N PRO A 204 10.04 -7.09 13.16
CA PRO A 204 10.06 -5.88 13.98
C PRO A 204 9.91 -4.63 13.12
N ALA A 205 8.92 -3.79 13.46
CA ALA A 205 8.55 -2.64 12.66
C ALA A 205 8.54 -1.36 13.50
N ALA A 206 9.11 -0.27 12.99
CA ALA A 206 9.21 0.98 13.73
C ALA A 206 9.01 2.21 12.84
N VAL A 207 8.54 3.29 13.46
CA VAL A 207 8.39 4.61 12.84
C VAL A 207 9.17 5.65 13.62
N TRP A 208 10.21 6.22 13.01
CA TRP A 208 11.12 7.18 13.65
C TRP A 208 11.86 8.06 12.62
N GLY A 209 12.46 9.14 13.09
CA GLY A 209 13.15 10.12 12.23
C GLY A 209 12.22 11.21 11.71
N ASP A 210 12.78 12.13 10.92
CA ASP A 210 12.04 13.27 10.36
C ASP A 210 10.94 12.77 9.41
N PRO A 211 9.65 13.03 9.69
CA PRO A 211 8.55 12.56 8.85
C PRO A 211 8.57 13.14 7.43
N LEU A 212 9.43 14.13 7.16
CA LEU A 212 9.52 14.94 5.95
C LEU A 212 8.18 15.62 5.67
N THR A 213 8.06 16.93 5.89
CA THR A 213 6.75 17.60 5.83
C THR A 213 6.33 17.99 4.41
N PHE A 214 5.02 18.10 4.22
CA PHE A 214 4.42 18.71 3.04
C PHE A 214 3.82 20.06 3.41
N GLY A 215 4.15 21.14 2.69
CA GLY A 215 3.42 22.41 2.75
C GLY A 215 3.08 22.86 4.18
N SER A 216 1.79 23.06 4.47
CA SER A 216 1.26 23.47 5.78
C SER A 216 0.71 22.29 6.62
N GLN A 217 1.20 21.05 6.46
CA GLN A 217 0.79 19.99 7.38
C GLN A 217 1.22 20.37 8.81
N SER A 218 0.24 20.45 9.70
CA SER A 218 0.47 20.75 11.10
C SER A 218 1.12 19.54 11.78
N SER A 219 2.08 19.82 12.67
CA SER A 219 2.65 18.86 13.61
C SER A 219 1.57 18.00 14.31
N SER A 220 0.38 18.57 14.54
CA SER A 220 -0.76 17.88 15.16
C SER A 220 -1.28 16.65 14.40
N ALA A 221 -1.14 16.57 13.08
CA ALA A 221 -1.56 15.38 12.33
C ALA A 221 -0.61 14.19 12.58
N VAL A 222 0.68 14.46 12.66
CA VAL A 222 1.71 13.45 12.97
C VAL A 222 1.60 13.00 14.43
N GLU A 223 1.31 13.93 15.35
CA GLU A 223 1.09 13.64 16.76
C GLU A 223 -0.16 12.76 16.96
N LYS A 224 -1.28 13.09 16.31
CA LYS A 224 -2.50 12.27 16.37
C LYS A 224 -2.28 10.84 15.84
N LEU A 225 -1.48 10.67 14.78
CA LEU A 225 -1.10 9.34 14.30
C LEU A 225 -0.33 8.57 15.39
N ARG A 226 0.63 9.23 16.03
CA ARG A 226 1.43 8.62 17.10
C ARG A 226 0.58 8.20 18.29
N GLU A 227 -0.36 9.05 18.72
CA GLU A 227 -1.29 8.75 19.80
C GLU A 227 -2.25 7.60 19.46
N THR A 228 -2.66 7.49 18.20
CA THR A 228 -3.65 6.48 17.78
C THR A 228 -3.01 5.10 17.55
N TRP A 229 -1.74 5.05 17.11
CA TRP A 229 -0.99 3.81 16.87
C TRP A 229 0.38 3.78 17.57
N PRO A 230 0.43 3.93 18.91
CA PRO A 230 1.69 4.02 19.65
C PRO A 230 2.57 2.77 19.50
N GLU A 231 1.98 1.61 19.16
CA GLU A 231 2.68 0.35 18.97
C GLU A 231 3.77 0.40 17.89
N PHE A 232 3.66 1.30 16.91
CA PHE A 232 4.69 1.48 15.87
C PHE A 232 5.68 2.60 16.20
N HIS A 233 5.46 3.34 17.29
CA HIS A 233 6.25 4.50 17.71
C HIS A 233 7.02 4.23 19.00
N THR A 234 7.54 3.01 19.16
CA THR A 234 8.33 2.61 20.32
C THR A 234 9.80 2.97 20.21
N ALA A 235 10.24 3.41 19.02
CA ALA A 235 11.58 3.92 18.82
C ALA A 235 11.64 5.40 19.18
N ASP A 236 12.77 5.83 19.73
CA ASP A 236 13.00 7.24 20.00
C ASP A 236 12.95 8.03 18.66
N PRO A 237 12.19 9.14 18.59
CA PRO A 237 12.03 9.89 17.36
C PRO A 237 13.33 10.60 16.92
N GLU A 238 14.23 10.93 17.85
CA GLU A 238 15.48 11.66 17.61
C GLU A 238 16.65 10.77 17.25
N ASP A 239 16.72 9.54 17.76
CA ASP A 239 17.85 8.63 17.52
C ASP A 239 17.46 7.23 17.04
N GLY A 240 16.18 6.94 16.84
CA GLY A 240 15.68 5.67 16.27
C GLY A 240 15.98 4.43 17.13
N THR A 241 16.55 4.61 18.32
CA THR A 241 16.88 3.52 19.24
C THR A 241 15.59 2.98 19.86
N ARG A 242 15.62 1.70 20.21
CA ARG A 242 14.50 1.04 20.88
C ARG A 242 14.98 0.45 22.20
N PRO A 243 14.18 0.54 23.27
CA PRO A 243 14.47 -0.16 24.52
C PRO A 243 14.61 -1.67 24.27
N GLU A 244 15.71 -2.28 24.73
CA GLU A 244 15.90 -3.74 24.64
C GLU A 244 14.88 -4.47 25.52
N SER A 245 14.68 -3.96 26.74
CA SER A 245 13.67 -4.48 27.66
C SER A 245 12.27 -4.18 27.13
N GLY A 246 11.46 -5.24 26.98
CA GLY A 246 10.08 -5.13 26.50
C GLY A 246 9.93 -5.07 24.97
N ALA A 247 11.02 -5.04 24.19
CA ALA A 247 10.96 -5.00 22.73
C ALA A 247 10.10 -6.13 22.13
N ALA A 248 10.29 -7.36 22.61
CA ALA A 248 9.51 -8.51 22.14
C ALA A 248 8.01 -8.38 22.43
N GLY A 249 7.64 -7.82 23.59
CA GLY A 249 6.24 -7.57 23.92
C GLY A 249 5.62 -6.47 23.06
N ALA A 250 6.38 -5.41 22.79
CA ALA A 250 5.99 -4.35 21.87
C ALA A 250 5.83 -4.86 20.42
N ASP A 251 6.74 -5.73 19.94
CA ASP A 251 6.63 -6.36 18.62
C ASP A 251 5.40 -7.27 18.52
N ALA A 252 5.09 -8.03 19.57
CA ALA A 252 3.89 -8.85 19.62
C ALA A 252 2.61 -7.97 19.57
N ALA A 253 2.60 -6.86 20.30
CA ALA A 253 1.49 -5.90 20.27
C ALA A 253 1.32 -5.26 18.88
N ALA A 254 2.43 -4.82 18.27
CA ALA A 254 2.44 -4.27 16.91
C ALA A 254 1.98 -5.29 15.88
N THR A 255 2.39 -6.56 16.02
CA THR A 255 1.97 -7.67 15.16
C THR A 255 0.46 -7.91 15.28
N ALA A 256 -0.06 -8.01 16.50
CA ALA A 256 -1.49 -8.23 16.74
C ALA A 256 -2.34 -7.09 16.17
N LEU A 257 -1.91 -5.83 16.39
CA LEU A 257 -2.57 -4.66 15.83
C LEU A 257 -2.50 -4.66 14.30
N ALA A 258 -1.34 -4.91 13.71
CA ALA A 258 -1.17 -4.94 12.27
C ALA A 258 -2.03 -6.00 11.61
N ARG A 259 -2.14 -7.20 12.19
CA ARG A 259 -3.03 -8.26 11.68
C ARG A 259 -4.49 -7.85 11.75
N ARG A 260 -4.93 -7.13 12.79
CA ARG A 260 -6.29 -6.58 12.88
C ARG A 260 -6.55 -5.48 11.85
N GLU A 261 -5.63 -4.51 11.73
CA GLU A 261 -5.70 -3.40 10.75
C GLU A 261 -5.70 -3.90 9.30
N LEU A 262 -4.94 -4.97 9.02
CA LEU A 262 -4.90 -5.61 7.69
C LEU A 262 -6.00 -6.65 7.48
N GLY A 263 -6.86 -6.89 8.46
CA GLY A 263 -8.04 -7.74 8.34
C GLY A 263 -7.72 -9.23 8.23
N ALA A 264 -6.79 -9.72 9.04
CA ALA A 264 -6.48 -11.15 9.13
C ALA A 264 -7.72 -12.01 9.46
N GLU A 265 -8.67 -11.47 10.23
CA GLU A 265 -9.95 -12.12 10.55
C GLU A 265 -10.94 -12.17 9.36
N HIS A 266 -10.67 -11.40 8.31
CA HIS A 266 -11.51 -11.27 7.12
C HIS A 266 -10.94 -11.99 5.90
N LEU A 267 -9.87 -12.78 6.07
CA LEU A 267 -9.34 -13.60 4.97
C LEU A 267 -10.36 -14.64 4.53
N LEU A 268 -10.52 -14.75 3.21
CA LEU A 268 -11.50 -15.62 2.60
C LEU A 268 -10.83 -16.89 2.05
N ALA A 269 -11.54 -18.01 2.19
CA ALA A 269 -11.19 -19.22 1.45
C ALA A 269 -11.28 -18.97 -0.08
N PRO A 270 -10.55 -19.74 -0.91
CA PRO A 270 -10.49 -19.51 -2.36
C PRO A 270 -11.87 -19.36 -3.05
N ASP A 271 -12.86 -20.15 -2.66
CA ASP A 271 -14.21 -20.14 -3.25
C ASP A 271 -14.99 -18.86 -2.89
N ALA A 272 -14.97 -18.50 -1.61
CA ALA A 272 -15.59 -17.28 -1.11
C ALA A 272 -14.92 -16.04 -1.69
N LEU A 273 -13.59 -16.05 -1.84
CA LEU A 273 -12.86 -14.97 -2.49
C LEU A 273 -13.28 -14.82 -3.96
N ARG A 274 -13.40 -15.93 -4.70
CA ARG A 274 -13.88 -15.90 -6.10
C ARG A 274 -15.29 -15.31 -6.19
N GLU A 275 -16.18 -15.65 -5.28
CA GLU A 275 -17.54 -15.11 -5.26
C GLU A 275 -17.53 -13.60 -4.99
N VAL A 276 -16.85 -13.16 -3.92
CA VAL A 276 -16.81 -11.75 -3.50
C VAL A 276 -16.16 -10.86 -4.58
N LEU A 277 -15.14 -11.36 -5.28
CA LEU A 277 -14.47 -10.64 -6.38
C LEU A 277 -15.24 -10.68 -7.70
N GLY A 278 -16.31 -11.49 -7.82
CA GLY A 278 -17.05 -11.69 -9.06
C GLY A 278 -16.32 -12.57 -10.09
N TRP A 279 -15.44 -13.46 -9.63
CA TRP A 279 -14.65 -14.39 -10.44
C TRP A 279 -15.24 -15.81 -10.50
N GLY A 280 -16.50 -15.98 -10.11
CA GLY A 280 -17.23 -17.25 -10.11
C GLY A 280 -17.40 -17.91 -11.49
N ARG A 281 -18.21 -18.98 -11.54
CA ARG A 281 -18.32 -19.90 -12.67
C ARG A 281 -18.77 -19.26 -13.99
N THR A 282 -19.57 -18.19 -13.93
CA THR A 282 -19.97 -17.42 -15.12
C THR A 282 -19.21 -16.11 -15.16
N PRO A 283 -18.27 -15.91 -16.11
CA PRO A 283 -17.57 -14.64 -16.25
C PRO A 283 -18.56 -13.51 -16.49
N SER A 284 -18.62 -12.54 -15.58
CA SER A 284 -19.36 -11.31 -15.85
C SER A 284 -18.55 -10.46 -16.83
N VAL A 285 -19.11 -10.19 -18.00
CA VAL A 285 -18.53 -9.24 -18.96
C VAL A 285 -18.67 -7.78 -18.49
N GLY A 286 -19.53 -7.52 -17.50
CA GLY A 286 -19.85 -6.18 -17.01
C GLY A 286 -18.61 -5.37 -16.55
N PRO A 287 -17.78 -5.91 -15.64
CA PRO A 287 -16.54 -5.26 -15.23
C PRO A 287 -15.59 -4.95 -16.40
N ALA A 288 -15.43 -5.89 -17.35
CA ALA A 288 -14.59 -5.70 -18.53
C ALA A 288 -15.15 -4.62 -19.48
N VAL A 289 -16.45 -4.64 -19.76
CA VAL A 289 -17.11 -3.63 -20.60
C VAL A 289 -17.01 -2.24 -19.96
N GLN A 290 -17.21 -2.12 -18.64
CA GLN A 290 -17.01 -0.84 -17.94
C GLN A 290 -15.56 -0.37 -17.93
N TYR A 291 -14.62 -1.32 -17.84
CA TYR A 291 -13.20 -1.01 -17.92
C TYR A 291 -12.82 -0.45 -19.29
N TYR A 292 -13.23 -1.11 -20.38
CA TYR A 292 -12.83 -0.71 -21.73
C TYR A 292 -13.68 0.44 -22.30
N ALA A 293 -14.98 0.52 -21.99
CA ALA A 293 -15.89 1.50 -22.60
C ALA A 293 -16.22 2.71 -21.70
N ALA A 294 -16.49 2.49 -20.40
CA ALA A 294 -16.99 3.57 -19.52
C ALA A 294 -15.87 4.38 -18.83
N SER A 295 -14.70 3.77 -18.66
CA SER A 295 -13.59 4.38 -17.92
C SER A 295 -12.96 5.61 -18.61
N PRO A 296 -12.73 5.62 -19.94
CA PRO A 296 -12.28 6.82 -20.64
C PRO A 296 -13.28 7.99 -20.52
N LEU A 297 -14.58 7.70 -20.66
CA LEU A 297 -15.66 8.70 -20.56
C LEU A 297 -15.78 9.29 -19.16
N ALA A 298 -15.74 8.45 -18.12
CA ALA A 298 -15.81 8.90 -16.74
C ALA A 298 -14.60 9.77 -16.35
N LYS A 299 -13.40 9.44 -16.83
CA LYS A 299 -12.21 10.25 -16.57
C LYS A 299 -12.24 11.58 -17.32
N ALA A 300 -12.72 11.59 -18.57
CA ALA A 300 -12.94 12.83 -19.32
C ALA A 300 -13.92 13.75 -18.59
N ALA A 301 -15.05 13.22 -18.09
CA ALA A 301 -16.01 14.01 -17.32
C ALA A 301 -15.42 14.61 -16.03
N MET A 302 -14.57 13.87 -15.31
CA MET A 302 -13.87 14.36 -14.12
C MET A 302 -12.87 15.47 -14.45
N VAL A 303 -12.04 15.29 -15.49
CA VAL A 303 -11.03 16.28 -15.91
C VAL A 303 -11.69 17.56 -16.43
N LEU A 304 -12.85 17.45 -17.08
CA LEU A 304 -13.66 18.58 -17.53
C LEU A 304 -14.48 19.24 -16.42
N GLY A 305 -14.34 18.81 -15.16
CA GLY A 305 -15.02 19.41 -14.01
C GLY A 305 -16.53 19.12 -13.96
N LEU A 306 -17.01 18.16 -14.73
CA LEU A 306 -18.44 17.79 -14.77
C LEU A 306 -18.87 16.93 -13.58
N THR A 307 -17.91 16.50 -12.74
CA THR A 307 -18.17 15.79 -11.48
C THR A 307 -17.51 16.53 -10.31
N LYS A 308 -18.30 16.93 -9.31
CA LYS A 308 -17.79 17.53 -8.07
C LYS A 308 -17.26 16.46 -7.12
N ARG A 309 -16.06 16.66 -6.58
CA ARG A 309 -15.53 15.89 -5.43
C ARG A 309 -16.16 16.41 -4.13
N SER A 310 -16.33 15.54 -3.14
CA SER A 310 -16.81 15.96 -1.81
C SER A 310 -15.71 16.65 -1.00
N GLU A 311 -16.08 17.55 -0.09
CA GLU A 311 -15.11 18.25 0.79
C GLU A 311 -14.33 17.29 1.69
N ALA A 312 -14.97 16.23 2.18
CA ALA A 312 -14.33 15.16 2.96
C ALA A 312 -13.24 14.43 2.15
N SER A 313 -13.43 14.26 0.84
CA SER A 313 -12.41 13.69 -0.06
C SER A 313 -11.21 14.61 -0.25
N THR A 314 -11.43 15.92 -0.26
CA THR A 314 -10.36 16.92 -0.40
C THR A 314 -9.50 17.00 0.86
N GLN A 315 -10.10 16.80 2.05
CA GLN A 315 -9.39 16.81 3.34
C GLN A 315 -8.71 15.47 3.67
N ALA A 316 -9.30 14.33 3.29
CA ALA A 316 -8.72 13.00 3.51
C ALA A 316 -7.50 12.72 2.61
N MET A 317 -7.34 13.46 1.53
CA MET A 317 -6.12 13.44 0.73
C MET A 317 -5.08 14.39 1.31
N SER A 318 -3.93 13.87 1.75
CA SER A 318 -2.69 14.66 1.70
C SER A 318 -2.32 14.86 0.22
N ALA A 319 -2.89 15.92 -0.36
CA ALA A 319 -2.52 16.58 -1.60
C ALA A 319 -2.55 15.71 -2.89
N GLY A 320 -3.56 16.01 -3.71
CA GLY A 320 -3.66 15.55 -5.09
C GLY A 320 -4.65 16.43 -5.84
N SER A 321 -4.27 17.68 -6.13
CA SER A 321 -5.03 18.48 -7.09
C SER A 321 -4.84 17.85 -8.48
N SER A 322 -5.96 17.54 -9.15
CA SER A 322 -5.93 17.08 -10.53
C SER A 322 -5.53 18.26 -11.41
N ASN A 323 -4.27 18.34 -11.83
CA ASN A 323 -3.82 19.36 -12.78
C ASN A 323 -4.32 19.01 -14.20
N PRO A 324 -5.24 19.80 -14.80
CA PRO A 324 -5.80 19.52 -16.12
C PRO A 324 -4.72 19.47 -17.24
N MET A 325 -3.63 20.22 -17.08
CA MET A 325 -2.51 20.24 -18.03
C MET A 325 -1.74 18.91 -18.07
N LEU A 326 -1.72 18.14 -16.99
CA LEU A 326 -1.06 16.83 -16.92
C LEU A 326 -1.80 15.76 -17.72
N TRP A 327 -3.12 15.88 -17.85
CA TRP A 327 -3.96 15.03 -18.69
C TRP A 327 -3.80 15.36 -20.18
N LEU A 328 -3.79 16.65 -20.54
CA LEU A 328 -3.55 17.09 -21.92
C LEU A 328 -2.18 16.64 -22.46
N ARG A 329 -1.16 16.55 -21.60
CA ARG A 329 0.17 16.05 -21.96
C ARG A 329 0.24 14.52 -22.11
N ASN A 330 -0.70 13.76 -21.55
CA ASN A 330 -0.68 12.29 -21.56
C ASN A 330 -2.10 11.70 -21.73
N PRO A 331 -2.82 11.99 -22.82
CA PRO A 331 -4.23 11.59 -22.99
C PRO A 331 -4.41 10.06 -22.99
N LEU A 332 -3.38 9.32 -23.45
CA LEU A 332 -3.38 7.86 -23.52
C LEU A 332 -3.01 7.17 -22.20
N ALA A 333 -2.43 7.90 -21.22
CA ALA A 333 -2.11 7.32 -19.91
C ALA A 333 -3.36 6.91 -19.10
N ALA A 334 -4.54 7.35 -19.55
CA ALA A 334 -5.83 6.98 -19.01
C ALA A 334 -6.48 5.78 -19.70
N LEU A 335 -5.93 5.30 -20.82
CA LEU A 335 -6.52 4.19 -21.54
C LEU A 335 -6.40 2.89 -20.73
N PRO A 336 -7.45 2.05 -20.76
CA PRO A 336 -7.44 0.73 -20.14
C PRO A 336 -6.32 -0.12 -20.76
N ARG A 337 -5.43 -0.65 -19.90
CA ARG A 337 -4.34 -1.55 -20.31
C ARG A 337 -4.82 -3.01 -20.27
N PRO A 338 -4.15 -3.95 -20.95
CA PRO A 338 -4.40 -5.37 -20.71
C PRO A 338 -4.27 -5.71 -19.23
N LEU A 339 -5.04 -6.69 -18.77
CA LEU A 339 -4.85 -7.27 -17.44
C LEU A 339 -3.41 -7.77 -17.29
N PRO A 340 -2.79 -7.62 -16.11
CA PRO A 340 -1.44 -8.12 -15.89
C PRO A 340 -1.40 -9.64 -16.01
N HIS A 341 -0.21 -10.17 -16.27
CA HIS A 341 0.04 -11.61 -16.16
C HIS A 341 -0.17 -12.09 -14.72
N GLY A 342 -0.45 -13.39 -14.56
CA GLY A 342 -0.46 -14.02 -13.24
C GLY A 342 0.95 -14.16 -12.66
N LEU A 343 1.03 -14.54 -11.39
CA LEU A 343 2.30 -14.86 -10.75
C LEU A 343 2.78 -16.27 -11.19
N PRO A 344 4.10 -16.49 -11.29
CA PRO A 344 4.66 -17.82 -11.47
C PRO A 344 4.21 -18.79 -10.37
N VAL A 345 4.01 -20.06 -10.73
CA VAL A 345 3.68 -21.15 -9.80
C VAL A 345 4.81 -22.19 -9.87
N PRO A 346 5.38 -22.64 -8.74
CA PRO A 346 5.03 -22.27 -7.36
C PRO A 346 5.39 -20.80 -7.05
N ILE A 347 4.56 -20.16 -6.23
CA ILE A 347 4.77 -18.77 -5.81
C ILE A 347 5.96 -18.73 -4.87
N ALA A 348 6.85 -17.76 -5.08
CA ALA A 348 7.98 -17.45 -4.23
C ALA A 348 8.07 -15.93 -4.02
N THR A 349 8.85 -15.52 -3.02
CA THR A 349 9.31 -14.14 -2.92
C THR A 349 10.29 -13.83 -4.05
N GLU A 350 10.37 -12.58 -4.49
CA GLU A 350 11.30 -12.15 -5.54
C GLU A 350 12.27 -11.11 -5.03
N GLU A 351 13.51 -11.14 -5.50
CA GLU A 351 14.45 -10.07 -5.16
C GLU A 351 13.93 -8.71 -5.65
N PRO A 352 14.10 -7.65 -4.85
CA PRO A 352 13.76 -6.31 -5.27
C PRO A 352 14.65 -5.89 -6.46
N LEU A 353 14.20 -4.91 -7.25
CA LEU A 353 14.99 -4.42 -8.37
C LEU A 353 16.08 -3.47 -7.86
N ASP A 354 17.30 -3.65 -8.34
CA ASP A 354 18.42 -2.76 -8.03
C ASP A 354 18.25 -1.36 -8.64
N ALA A 355 18.88 -0.40 -7.98
CA ALA A 355 18.91 1.01 -8.36
C ALA A 355 19.98 1.38 -9.40
#